data_AF-A0A7V3FBA7-F1
#
_entry.id   AF-A0A7V3FBA7-F1
#
_cell.length_a   1.000
_cell.length_b   1.000
_cell.length_c   1.000
_cell.angle_alpha   90.00
_cell.angle_beta   90.00
_cell.angle_gamma   90.00
#
_symmetry.space_group_name_H-M   'P 1'
#
loop_
_entity.id
_entity.type
_entity.pdbx_description
1 polymer ?
#
loop_
_entity_poly.entity_id
_entity_poly.type
_entity_poly.pdbx_seq_one_letter_code
_entity_poly.pdbx_strand_id
1 'polypeptide(L)'
;MRRDVRDRLLLPILLPIGILVAMTAVLFGFSRILLAIEGTPATTTALVVAAAIVAVSAIAASRPLIRMSTIASMVGATAGVAMLAGGIALAVVAGGEGEGPGREPGGPPGDGGGPSITVVAENLAFDTGRIEIPADTPVTITMDNRDAGVQHNIAIYADDSLSEVLFQGELHTGPGTIDYAIPPLPPGEYYFQCDVHPNMNGVVVVTGGGGQPGDGEGGDGGDDGGGPSALTIVAQNIAFDTDTIALPADTATTITMDNRDAGVQHNVAIYTDGSLSEELFNGDLFTGPGAIDYQIPALPSGEYYFLCIVHPNMNGTVRVG
;
A
#
# COMPACT_ATOMS: atom_id res chain seq x y z
N MET A 1 -0.45 18.91 57.53
CA MET A 1 0.19 19.93 56.68
C MET A 1 -0.53 21.26 56.88
N ARG A 2 0.18 22.37 57.15
CA ARG A 2 -0.44 23.71 57.31
C ARG A 2 -1.18 24.10 56.03
N ARG A 3 -2.40 24.62 56.14
CA ARG A 3 -3.23 25.04 54.99
C ARG A 3 -2.45 25.96 54.03
N ASP A 4 -1.58 26.80 54.57
CA ASP A 4 -0.72 27.72 53.82
C ASP A 4 0.24 27.03 52.84
N VAL A 5 0.76 25.84 53.17
CA VAL A 5 1.69 25.10 52.30
C VAL A 5 0.92 24.37 51.18
N ARG A 6 -0.30 23.90 51.49
CA ARG A 6 -1.15 23.25 50.48
C ARG A 6 -1.62 24.25 49.44
N ASP A 7 -2.04 25.43 49.88
CA ASP A 7 -2.67 26.42 48.99
C ASP A 7 -1.62 27.23 48.20
N ARG A 8 -0.38 27.35 48.69
CA ARG A 8 0.70 28.11 48.00
C ARG A 8 1.67 27.26 47.17
N LEU A 9 1.85 25.98 47.49
CA LEU A 9 2.85 25.12 46.83
C LEU A 9 2.23 23.91 46.15
N LEU A 10 1.35 23.17 46.82
CA LEU A 10 0.80 21.94 46.24
C LEU A 10 -0.26 22.19 45.18
N LEU A 11 -1.20 23.09 45.41
CA LEU A 11 -2.29 23.38 44.47
C LEU A 11 -1.80 23.88 43.10
N PRO A 12 -0.86 24.85 43.00
CA PRO A 12 -0.38 25.34 41.70
C PRO A 12 0.49 24.32 40.93
N ILE A 13 1.04 23.29 41.59
CA ILE A 13 1.84 22.24 40.95
C ILE A 13 0.99 21.00 40.61
N LEU A 14 0.12 20.57 41.52
CA LEU A 14 -0.72 19.38 41.31
C LEU A 14 -1.84 19.62 40.30
N LEU A 15 -2.34 20.85 40.18
CA LEU A 15 -3.38 21.20 39.21
C LEU A 15 -2.92 20.99 37.75
N PRO A 16 -1.80 21.59 37.28
CA PRO A 16 -1.35 21.38 35.89
C PRO A 16 -0.97 19.93 35.61
N ILE A 17 -0.35 19.23 36.58
CA ILE A 17 -0.03 17.80 36.44
C ILE A 17 -1.31 16.97 36.31
N GLY A 18 -2.32 17.22 37.15
CA GLY A 18 -3.61 16.55 37.07
C GLY A 18 -4.35 16.80 35.75
N ILE A 19 -4.28 18.03 35.23
CA ILE A 19 -4.84 18.39 33.91
C ILE A 19 -4.12 17.62 32.80
N LEU A 20 -2.79 17.58 32.81
CA LEU A 20 -2.02 16.84 31.81
C LEU A 20 -2.35 15.34 31.82
N VAL A 21 -2.39 14.72 32.99
CA VAL A 21 -2.76 13.29 33.12
C VAL A 21 -4.17 13.03 32.60
N ALA A 22 -5.14 13.89 32.93
CA ALA A 22 -6.51 13.77 32.43
C ALA A 22 -6.59 13.95 30.91
N MET A 23 -5.88 14.94 30.35
CA MET A 23 -5.79 15.17 28.91
C MET A 23 -5.18 13.97 28.19
N THR A 24 -4.06 13.43 28.68
CA THR A 24 -3.41 12.25 28.10
C THR A 24 -4.33 11.03 28.13
N ALA A 25 -5.05 10.80 29.24
CA ALA A 25 -6.00 9.69 29.34
C ALA A 25 -7.15 9.81 28.33
N VAL A 26 -7.70 11.03 28.16
CA VAL A 26 -8.78 11.29 27.18
C VAL A 26 -8.27 11.14 25.75
N LEU A 27 -7.10 11.70 25.43
CA LEU A 27 -6.51 11.60 24.08
C LEU A 27 -6.16 10.16 23.72
N PHE A 28 -5.59 9.39 24.65
CA PHE A 28 -5.27 7.98 24.44
C PHE A 28 -6.54 7.15 24.23
N GLY A 29 -7.58 7.36 25.05
CA GLY A 29 -8.86 6.68 24.89
C GLY A 29 -9.55 7.01 23.58
N PHE A 30 -9.55 8.28 23.19
CA PHE A 30 -10.13 8.74 21.92
C PHE A 30 -9.35 8.22 20.71
N SER A 31 -8.02 8.22 20.78
CA SER A 31 -7.14 7.62 19.77
C SER A 31 -7.47 6.15 19.55
N ARG A 32 -7.66 5.37 20.63
CA ARG A 32 -8.04 3.95 20.53
C ARG A 32 -9.42 3.72 19.90
N ILE A 33 -10.37 4.61 20.16
CA ILE A 33 -11.70 4.55 19.55
C ILE A 33 -11.62 4.86 18.04
N LEU A 34 -10.90 5.91 17.65
CA LEU A 34 -10.74 6.26 16.23
C LEU A 34 -9.92 5.24 15.45
N LEU A 35 -8.92 4.60 16.07
CA LEU A 35 -8.16 3.50 15.47
C LEU A 35 -8.97 2.22 15.30
N ALA A 36 -10.08 2.08 16.03
CA ALA A 36 -10.95 0.89 15.95
C ALA A 36 -12.13 1.07 14.99
N ILE A 37 -12.34 2.28 14.46
CA ILE A 37 -13.46 2.60 13.56
C ILE A 37 -12.86 3.02 12.21
N GLU A 38 -13.04 2.19 11.18
CA GLU A 38 -12.57 2.47 9.83
C GLU A 38 -13.60 3.30 9.02
N GLY A 39 -13.13 4.26 8.22
CA GLY A 39 -13.93 5.02 7.25
C GLY A 39 -14.75 6.22 7.77
N THR A 40 -15.84 6.56 7.06
CA THR A 40 -16.79 7.68 7.32
C THR A 40 -17.34 7.78 8.76
N PRO A 41 -17.52 6.70 9.54
CA PRO A 41 -17.98 6.84 10.93
C PRO A 41 -16.94 7.48 11.86
N ALA A 42 -15.65 7.45 11.53
CA ALA A 42 -14.61 8.11 12.34
C ALA A 42 -14.67 9.64 12.22
N THR A 43 -14.83 10.17 11.00
CA THR A 43 -14.95 11.62 10.75
C THR A 43 -16.23 12.19 11.35
N THR A 44 -17.35 11.46 11.24
CA THR A 44 -18.62 11.85 11.87
C THR A 44 -18.52 11.87 13.39
N THR A 45 -17.90 10.84 13.99
CA THR A 45 -17.66 10.78 15.44
C THR A 45 -16.79 11.94 15.90
N ALA A 46 -15.72 12.26 15.17
CA ALA A 46 -14.84 13.39 15.47
C ALA A 46 -15.59 14.74 15.41
N LEU A 47 -16.42 14.97 14.41
CA LEU A 47 -17.22 16.20 14.27
C LEU A 47 -18.24 16.36 15.40
N VAL A 48 -18.93 15.29 15.79
CA VAL A 48 -19.88 15.31 16.90
C VAL A 48 -19.19 15.65 18.22
N VAL A 49 -18.03 15.04 18.47
CA VAL A 49 -17.23 15.32 19.67
C VAL A 49 -16.74 16.77 19.68
N ALA A 50 -16.21 17.26 18.56
CA ALA A 50 -15.76 18.65 18.42
C ALA A 50 -16.92 19.64 18.67
N ALA A 51 -18.09 19.41 18.08
CA ALA A 51 -19.27 20.24 18.28
C ALA A 51 -19.73 20.26 19.75
N ALA A 52 -19.70 19.11 20.42
CA ALA A 52 -20.03 19.01 21.84
C ALA A 52 -19.04 19.78 22.73
N ILE A 53 -17.74 19.71 22.44
CA ILE A 53 -16.71 20.47 23.16
C ILE A 53 -16.93 21.98 22.99
N VAL A 54 -17.20 22.45 21.77
CA VAL A 54 -17.47 23.86 21.48
C VAL A 54 -18.72 24.33 22.22
N ALA A 55 -19.81 23.56 22.17
CA ALA A 55 -21.06 23.90 22.85
C ALA A 55 -20.88 24.01 24.37
N VAL A 56 -20.17 23.05 24.98
CA VAL A 56 -19.87 23.07 26.42
C VAL A 56 -18.97 24.25 26.78
N SER A 57 -17.96 24.55 25.95
CA SER A 57 -17.06 25.70 26.15
C SER A 57 -17.80 27.03 26.05
N ALA A 58 -18.72 27.18 25.09
CA ALA A 58 -19.56 28.38 24.93
C ALA A 58 -20.53 28.57 26.11
N ILE A 59 -21.12 27.49 26.61
CA ILE A 59 -21.96 27.53 27.82
C ILE A 59 -21.15 27.90 29.05
N ALA A 60 -19.91 27.41 29.18
CA ALA A 60 -19.04 27.78 30.29
C ALA A 60 -18.67 29.26 30.23
N ALA A 61 -18.25 29.76 29.06
CA ALA A 61 -17.81 31.13 28.86
C ALA A 61 -18.93 32.16 29.08
N SER A 62 -20.19 31.80 28.85
CA SER A 62 -21.35 32.69 29.05
C SER A 62 -21.79 32.82 30.51
N ARG A 63 -21.19 32.08 31.46
CA ARG A 63 -21.56 32.15 32.88
C ARG A 63 -20.55 32.98 33.70
N PRO A 64 -21.01 34.03 34.42
CA PRO A 64 -20.12 34.93 35.17
C PRO A 64 -19.53 34.31 36.44
N LEU A 65 -20.13 33.24 36.97
CA LEU A 65 -19.66 32.52 38.15
C LEU A 65 -19.90 31.02 37.97
N ILE A 66 -18.82 30.27 37.68
CA ILE A 66 -18.89 28.82 37.49
C ILE A 66 -18.42 28.13 38.77
N ARG A 67 -19.29 27.34 39.39
CA ARG A 67 -18.92 26.52 40.55
C ARG A 67 -18.00 25.39 40.06
N MET A 68 -16.97 25.03 40.84
CA MET A 68 -16.01 23.97 40.48
C MET A 68 -16.69 22.62 40.19
N SER A 69 -17.82 22.33 40.85
CA SER A 69 -18.63 21.14 40.57
C SER A 69 -19.28 21.16 39.18
N THR A 70 -19.61 22.35 38.67
CA THR A 70 -20.18 22.53 37.33
C THR A 70 -19.11 22.33 36.26
N ILE A 71 -17.88 22.82 36.48
CA ILE A 71 -16.74 22.57 35.59
C ILE A 71 -16.45 21.06 35.51
N ALA A 72 -16.39 20.38 36.65
CA ALA A 72 -16.20 18.93 36.68
C ALA A 72 -17.31 18.16 35.94
N SER A 73 -18.58 18.58 36.09
CA SER A 73 -19.70 17.97 35.36
C SER A 73 -19.66 18.23 33.85
N MET A 74 -19.13 19.38 33.41
CA MET A 74 -19.01 19.75 31.99
C MET A 74 -17.88 18.99 31.29
N VAL A 75 -16.75 18.78 31.98
CA VAL A 75 -15.66 17.92 31.52
C VAL A 75 -16.12 16.45 31.48
N GLY A 76 -16.88 16.00 32.48
CA GLY A 76 -17.48 14.66 32.46
C GLY A 76 -18.49 14.47 31.33
N ALA A 77 -19.32 15.47 31.04
CA ALA A 77 -20.30 15.41 29.96
C ALA A 77 -19.66 15.35 28.57
N THR A 78 -18.58 16.11 28.33
CA THR A 78 -17.83 16.05 27.05
C THR A 78 -17.15 14.71 26.84
N ALA A 79 -16.49 14.17 27.88
CA ALA A 79 -15.92 12.82 27.82
C ALA A 79 -16.99 11.73 27.63
N GLY A 80 -18.18 11.89 28.26
CA GLY A 80 -19.30 10.97 28.11
C GLY A 80 -19.92 10.98 26.70
N VAL A 81 -20.03 12.14 26.05
CA VAL A 81 -20.50 12.25 24.66
C VAL A 81 -19.53 11.57 23.68
N ALA A 82 -18.22 11.69 23.90
CA ALA A 82 -17.22 11.00 23.09
C ALA A 82 -17.28 9.47 23.24
N MET A 83 -17.49 8.98 24.47
CA MET A 83 -17.65 7.54 24.73
C MET A 83 -18.97 6.98 24.18
N LEU A 84 -20.06 7.75 24.22
CA LEU A 84 -21.35 7.37 23.63
C LEU A 84 -21.31 7.38 22.11
N ALA A 85 -20.68 8.38 21.48
CA ALA A 85 -20.55 8.44 20.02
C ALA A 85 -19.69 7.28 19.47
N GLY A 86 -18.57 6.96 20.14
CA GLY A 86 -17.74 5.79 19.80
C GLY A 86 -18.45 4.45 20.06
N GLY A 87 -19.19 4.33 21.16
CA GLY A 87 -19.96 3.11 21.48
C GLY A 87 -21.15 2.87 20.55
N ILE A 88 -21.82 3.93 20.09
CA ILE A 88 -22.91 3.84 19.10
C ILE A 88 -22.34 3.49 17.72
N ALA A 89 -21.20 4.09 17.30
CA ALA A 89 -20.55 3.71 16.05
C ALA A 89 -20.13 2.23 16.02
N LEU A 90 -19.59 1.70 17.12
CA LEU A 90 -19.24 0.28 17.25
C LEU A 90 -20.47 -0.64 17.23
N ALA A 91 -21.61 -0.19 17.78
CA ALA A 91 -22.86 -0.94 17.78
C ALA A 91 -23.59 -0.93 16.41
N VAL A 92 -23.44 0.14 15.62
CA VAL A 92 -24.03 0.25 14.27
C VAL A 92 -23.25 -0.57 13.25
N VAL A 93 -21.91 -0.65 13.36
CA VAL A 93 -21.08 -1.52 12.50
C VAL A 93 -21.32 -3.02 12.78
N ALA A 94 -21.76 -3.38 13.99
CA ALA A 94 -22.10 -4.76 14.34
C ALA A 94 -23.51 -5.20 13.88
N GLY A 95 -24.33 -4.33 13.29
CA GLY A 95 -25.76 -4.62 13.09
C GLY A 95 -26.48 -3.99 11.89
N GLY A 96 -25.79 -3.38 10.93
CA GLY A 96 -26.47 -2.69 9.83
C GLY A 96 -25.80 -2.88 8.48
N GLU A 97 -26.35 -3.80 7.68
CA GLU A 97 -26.35 -3.70 6.22
C GLU A 97 -27.11 -2.41 5.81
N GLY A 98 -26.59 -1.66 4.82
CA GLY A 98 -27.39 -0.73 4.02
C GLY A 98 -27.00 0.76 4.01
N GLU A 99 -26.57 1.21 2.82
CA GLU A 99 -26.75 2.50 2.13
C GLU A 99 -26.26 3.86 2.71
N GLY A 100 -25.49 4.58 1.88
CA GLY A 100 -24.80 5.87 2.14
C GLY A 100 -25.65 7.15 2.14
N PRO A 101 -25.03 8.36 2.02
CA PRO A 101 -25.00 9.01 0.70
C PRO A 101 -23.81 9.98 0.43
N GLY A 102 -23.63 10.33 -0.86
CA GLY A 102 -23.28 11.71 -1.25
C GLY A 102 -21.86 11.98 -1.75
N ARG A 103 -21.60 11.63 -3.02
CA ARG A 103 -20.51 12.18 -3.85
C ARG A 103 -20.73 13.67 -4.12
N GLU A 104 -19.64 14.45 -4.11
CA GLU A 104 -19.47 15.61 -4.99
C GLU A 104 -18.20 15.41 -5.85
N PRO A 105 -18.32 15.33 -7.19
CA PRO A 105 -17.20 15.32 -8.10
C PRO A 105 -16.91 16.74 -8.61
N GLY A 106 -15.66 17.18 -8.46
CA GLY A 106 -15.14 18.39 -9.08
C GLY A 106 -14.24 18.05 -10.26
N GLY A 107 -14.82 17.88 -11.45
CA GLY A 107 -14.08 17.73 -12.71
C GLY A 107 -15.03 17.32 -13.85
N PRO A 108 -14.91 17.91 -15.06
CA PRO A 108 -15.90 17.75 -16.11
C PRO A 108 -16.04 16.29 -16.55
N PRO A 109 -17.24 15.83 -16.98
CA PRO A 109 -17.45 14.45 -17.39
C PRO A 109 -16.79 14.24 -18.75
N GLY A 110 -15.65 13.56 -18.75
CA GLY A 110 -15.24 12.74 -19.87
C GLY A 110 -16.05 11.46 -19.83
N ASP A 111 -17.12 11.41 -20.61
CA ASP A 111 -17.84 10.18 -20.93
C ASP A 111 -16.86 9.23 -21.65
N GLY A 112 -16.28 8.31 -20.89
CA GLY A 112 -15.36 7.31 -21.40
C GLY A 112 -15.55 6.05 -20.58
N GLY A 113 -16.48 5.19 -20.99
CA GLY A 113 -16.60 3.81 -20.54
C GLY A 113 -15.41 2.94 -20.95
N GLY A 114 -14.19 3.48 -20.82
CA GLY A 114 -12.95 2.76 -20.95
C GLY A 114 -12.69 1.90 -19.71
N PRO A 115 -11.71 0.99 -19.79
CA PRO A 115 -11.31 0.19 -18.64
C PRO A 115 -10.86 1.10 -17.49
N SER A 116 -11.22 0.70 -16.27
CA SER A 116 -10.73 1.31 -15.04
C SER A 116 -9.98 0.26 -14.24
N ILE A 117 -8.80 0.60 -13.73
CA ILE A 117 -8.03 -0.24 -12.81
C ILE A 117 -7.82 0.48 -11.48
N THR A 118 -7.57 -0.28 -10.42
CA THR A 118 -7.24 0.27 -9.10
C THR A 118 -5.81 -0.11 -8.73
N VAL A 119 -5.04 0.86 -8.23
CA VAL A 119 -3.71 0.68 -7.65
C VAL A 119 -3.77 1.19 -6.21
N VAL A 120 -3.43 0.36 -5.24
CA VAL A 120 -3.41 0.72 -3.83
C VAL A 120 -1.99 1.14 -3.44
N ALA A 121 -1.85 2.29 -2.78
CA ALA A 121 -0.61 2.68 -2.13
C ALA A 121 -0.74 2.48 -0.61
N GLU A 122 0.05 1.57 -0.06
CA GLU A 122 0.05 1.23 1.37
C GLU A 122 1.45 0.82 1.83
N ASN A 123 1.86 1.29 3.01
CA ASN A 123 3.18 1.09 3.60
C ASN A 123 4.35 1.50 2.69
N LEU A 124 4.24 2.64 1.98
CA LEU A 124 5.25 3.11 1.02
C LEU A 124 5.52 2.12 -0.12
N ALA A 125 4.51 1.37 -0.53
CA ALA A 125 4.55 0.46 -1.68
C ALA A 125 3.24 0.55 -2.47
N PHE A 126 3.32 0.29 -3.78
CA PHE A 126 2.13 -0.04 -4.55
C PHE A 126 1.82 -1.53 -4.35
N ASP A 127 0.53 -1.89 -4.34
CA ASP A 127 0.06 -3.28 -4.28
C ASP A 127 0.37 -4.09 -5.55
N THR A 128 0.71 -3.40 -6.63
CA THR A 128 1.16 -3.98 -7.89
C THR A 128 2.43 -3.32 -8.38
N GLY A 129 3.26 -4.08 -9.10
CA GLY A 129 4.36 -3.54 -9.92
C GLY A 129 4.12 -3.78 -11.41
N ARG A 130 2.91 -4.20 -11.79
CA ARG A 130 2.48 -4.36 -13.17
C ARG A 130 1.09 -3.79 -13.37
N ILE A 131 0.98 -2.89 -14.33
CA ILE A 131 -0.29 -2.30 -14.76
C ILE A 131 -0.53 -2.74 -16.21
N GLU A 132 -1.62 -3.47 -16.46
CA GLU A 132 -1.99 -3.86 -17.83
C GLU A 132 -3.14 -3.00 -18.34
N ILE A 133 -2.94 -2.36 -19.49
CA ILE A 133 -3.95 -1.51 -20.12
C ILE A 133 -4.05 -1.81 -21.63
N PRO A 134 -5.23 -1.62 -22.26
CA PRO A 134 -5.34 -1.76 -23.71
C PRO A 134 -4.59 -0.64 -24.45
N ALA A 135 -4.01 -1.01 -25.60
CA ALA A 135 -3.41 -0.05 -26.51
C ALA A 135 -4.42 0.94 -27.10
N ASP A 136 -3.91 2.13 -27.40
CA ASP A 136 -4.57 3.17 -28.19
C ASP A 136 -5.94 3.61 -27.65
N THR A 137 -6.20 3.36 -26.35
CA THR A 137 -7.46 3.69 -25.68
C THR A 137 -7.18 4.45 -24.37
N PRO A 138 -7.90 5.54 -24.05
CA PRO A 138 -7.77 6.17 -22.75
C PRO A 138 -8.20 5.23 -21.62
N VAL A 139 -7.47 5.25 -20.51
CA VAL A 139 -7.73 4.41 -19.35
C VAL A 139 -7.81 5.25 -18.09
N THR A 140 -8.68 4.87 -17.16
CA THR A 140 -8.69 5.48 -15.82
C THR A 140 -7.96 4.59 -14.83
N ILE A 141 -6.96 5.13 -14.14
CA ILE A 141 -6.32 4.48 -13.00
C ILE A 141 -6.82 5.17 -11.73
N THR A 142 -7.57 4.45 -10.90
CA THR A 142 -7.92 4.90 -9.55
C THR A 142 -6.78 4.54 -8.60
N MET A 143 -6.11 5.53 -8.03
CA MET A 143 -5.15 5.30 -6.95
C MET A 143 -5.85 5.39 -5.60
N ASP A 144 -5.83 4.32 -4.80
CA ASP A 144 -6.28 4.27 -3.41
C ASP A 144 -5.08 4.43 -2.47
N ASN A 145 -4.82 5.65 -2.01
CA ASN A 145 -3.75 5.93 -1.07
C ASN A 145 -4.23 5.68 0.35
N ARG A 146 -3.71 4.64 1.00
CA ARG A 146 -4.01 4.26 2.39
C ARG A 146 -2.99 4.78 3.40
N ASP A 147 -1.86 5.32 2.93
CA ASP A 147 -0.82 5.87 3.80
C ASP A 147 -1.24 7.24 4.36
N ALA A 148 -1.66 7.24 5.63
CA ALA A 148 -2.15 8.43 6.29
C ALA A 148 -1.09 9.55 6.37
N GLY A 149 -1.39 10.69 5.75
CA GLY A 149 -0.53 11.87 5.73
C GLY A 149 0.66 11.77 4.77
N VAL A 150 0.74 10.72 3.95
CA VAL A 150 1.79 10.54 2.95
C VAL A 150 1.23 10.82 1.56
N GLN A 151 2.02 11.51 0.73
CA GLN A 151 1.65 11.82 -0.63
C GLN A 151 2.17 10.77 -1.60
N HIS A 152 1.31 10.29 -2.48
CA HIS A 152 1.68 9.40 -3.58
C HIS A 152 1.10 9.92 -4.89
N ASN A 153 1.70 9.53 -6.02
CA ASN A 153 1.13 9.70 -7.35
C ASN A 153 1.56 8.53 -8.24
N ILE A 154 0.94 8.41 -9.40
CA ILE A 154 1.40 7.53 -10.48
C ILE A 154 1.85 8.42 -11.64
N ALA A 155 3.12 8.32 -12.00
CA ALA A 155 3.69 8.90 -13.22
C ALA A 155 4.15 7.75 -14.14
N ILE A 156 3.97 7.91 -15.45
CA ILE A 156 4.35 6.93 -16.48
C ILE A 156 5.39 7.57 -17.40
N TYR A 157 6.45 6.83 -17.67
CA TYR A 157 7.61 7.21 -18.45
C TYR A 157 7.84 6.23 -19.60
N ALA A 158 8.58 6.66 -20.62
CA ALA A 158 9.01 5.76 -21.68
C ALA A 158 9.81 4.56 -21.13
N ASP A 159 10.68 4.82 -20.16
CA ASP A 159 11.55 3.84 -19.50
C ASP A 159 11.99 4.35 -18.12
N ASP A 160 12.82 3.57 -17.43
CA ASP A 160 13.35 3.85 -16.09
C ASP A 160 14.41 4.98 -16.05
N SER A 161 14.79 5.56 -17.20
CA SER A 161 15.66 6.75 -17.25
C SER A 161 14.96 8.01 -16.77
N LEU A 162 13.62 7.97 -16.68
CA LEU A 162 12.75 9.08 -16.29
C LEU A 162 12.87 10.32 -17.20
N SER A 163 13.49 10.18 -18.37
CA SER A 163 13.83 11.29 -19.26
C SER A 163 12.66 11.75 -20.13
N GLU A 164 11.73 10.84 -20.43
CA GLU A 164 10.53 11.10 -21.21
C GLU A 164 9.28 10.76 -20.38
N VAL A 165 8.48 11.77 -20.06
CA VAL A 165 7.25 11.66 -19.29
C VAL A 165 6.07 11.48 -20.25
N LEU A 166 5.36 10.36 -20.13
CA LEU A 166 4.17 10.06 -20.93
C LEU A 166 2.88 10.46 -20.17
N PHE A 167 2.91 10.37 -18.85
CA PHE A 167 1.83 10.82 -17.96
C PHE A 167 2.41 11.21 -16.60
N GLN A 168 1.84 12.25 -15.96
CA GLN A 168 2.20 12.64 -14.61
C GLN A 168 0.96 12.96 -13.79
N GLY A 169 0.63 12.09 -12.83
CA GLY A 169 -0.49 12.27 -11.92
C GLY A 169 -0.21 13.33 -10.84
N GLU A 170 -1.27 14.00 -10.37
CA GLU A 170 -1.21 14.89 -9.20
C GLU A 170 -0.89 14.10 -7.92
N LEU A 171 -0.06 14.66 -7.03
CA LEU A 171 0.19 14.11 -5.70
C LEU A 171 -1.08 14.12 -4.84
N HIS A 172 -1.44 12.97 -4.30
CA HIS A 172 -2.61 12.80 -3.44
C HIS A 172 -2.20 12.37 -2.04
N THR A 173 -2.70 13.09 -1.02
CA THR A 173 -2.43 12.77 0.39
C THR A 173 -3.44 11.75 0.92
N GLY A 174 -2.98 10.62 1.44
CA GLY A 174 -3.82 9.60 2.03
C GLY A 174 -4.33 9.94 3.44
N PRO A 175 -5.38 9.28 3.95
CA PRO A 175 -6.15 8.24 3.25
C PRO A 175 -7.18 8.83 2.26
N GLY A 176 -7.29 8.26 1.07
CA GLY A 176 -8.22 8.71 0.03
C GLY A 176 -7.94 8.15 -1.37
N THR A 177 -8.87 8.37 -2.29
CA THR A 177 -8.75 7.94 -3.68
C THR A 177 -8.67 9.13 -4.64
N ILE A 178 -7.92 8.98 -5.73
CA ILE A 178 -7.88 9.91 -6.87
C ILE A 178 -7.92 9.13 -8.18
N ASP A 179 -8.62 9.67 -9.18
CA ASP A 179 -8.69 9.08 -10.53
C ASP A 179 -7.73 9.80 -11.48
N TYR A 180 -6.88 9.03 -12.15
CA TYR A 180 -5.96 9.49 -13.17
C TYR A 180 -6.45 9.07 -14.56
N ALA A 181 -6.69 10.05 -15.44
CA ALA A 181 -7.04 9.82 -16.83
C ALA A 181 -5.75 9.65 -17.66
N ILE A 182 -5.38 8.41 -17.94
CA ILE A 182 -4.20 8.06 -18.73
C ILE A 182 -4.53 8.25 -20.22
N PRO A 183 -3.72 9.00 -20.98
CA PRO A 183 -3.91 9.14 -22.41
C PRO A 183 -3.71 7.79 -23.13
N PRO A 184 -4.25 7.62 -24.35
CA PRO A 184 -3.93 6.46 -25.19
C PRO A 184 -2.41 6.28 -25.34
N LEU A 185 -1.92 5.09 -25.03
CA LEU A 185 -0.53 4.70 -25.25
C LEU A 185 -0.46 3.65 -26.38
N PRO A 186 0.56 3.70 -27.25
CA PRO A 186 0.84 2.62 -28.20
C PRO A 186 1.12 1.29 -27.50
N PRO A 187 1.00 0.14 -28.20
CA PRO A 187 1.45 -1.13 -27.65
C PRO A 187 2.95 -1.10 -27.28
N GLY A 188 3.29 -1.62 -26.11
CA GLY A 188 4.66 -1.60 -25.59
C GLY A 188 4.73 -1.80 -24.08
N GLU A 189 5.96 -1.76 -23.56
CA GLU A 189 6.23 -1.72 -22.13
C GLU A 189 6.76 -0.34 -21.76
N TYR A 190 6.26 0.19 -20.64
CA TYR A 190 6.60 1.50 -20.10
C TYR A 190 6.91 1.37 -18.61
N TYR A 191 7.48 2.41 -18.02
CA TYR A 191 7.82 2.45 -16.60
C TYR A 191 6.83 3.33 -15.84
N PHE A 192 6.35 2.92 -14.66
CA PHE A 192 5.62 3.80 -13.77
C PHE A 192 6.31 3.94 -12.41
N GLN A 193 6.18 5.11 -11.78
CA GLN A 193 6.66 5.34 -10.42
C GLN A 193 5.84 6.38 -9.66
N CYS A 194 6.04 6.42 -8.34
CA CYS A 194 5.75 7.60 -7.53
C CYS A 194 6.93 8.58 -7.53
N ASP A 195 6.68 9.85 -7.83
CA ASP A 195 7.70 10.88 -7.97
C ASP A 195 8.43 11.21 -6.65
N VAL A 196 7.72 11.11 -5.53
CA VAL A 196 8.24 11.46 -4.20
C VAL A 196 8.75 10.24 -3.42
N HIS A 197 8.49 9.03 -3.93
CA HIS A 197 8.97 7.76 -3.39
C HIS A 197 9.52 6.88 -4.53
N PRO A 198 10.76 7.11 -5.00
CA PRO A 198 11.30 6.46 -6.19
C PRO A 198 11.36 4.92 -6.14
N ASN A 199 11.25 4.32 -4.96
CA ASN A 199 11.19 2.86 -4.76
C ASN A 199 9.78 2.27 -4.99
N MET A 200 8.76 3.11 -5.21
CA MET A 200 7.40 2.69 -5.54
C MET A 200 7.25 2.77 -7.06
N ASN A 201 7.53 1.68 -7.75
CA ASN A 201 7.59 1.64 -9.21
C ASN A 201 7.21 0.27 -9.78
N GLY A 202 7.14 0.20 -11.11
CA GLY A 202 6.86 -1.02 -11.84
C GLY A 202 6.74 -0.78 -13.35
N VAL A 203 6.14 -1.74 -14.04
CA VAL A 203 5.95 -1.71 -15.50
C VAL A 203 4.48 -1.50 -15.87
N VAL A 204 4.23 -0.70 -16.89
CA VAL A 204 2.94 -0.62 -17.57
C VAL A 204 3.04 -1.40 -18.87
N VAL A 205 2.23 -2.43 -19.05
CA VAL A 205 2.16 -3.19 -20.30
C VAL A 205 0.90 -2.81 -21.06
N VAL A 206 1.13 -2.34 -22.27
CA VAL A 206 0.09 -1.88 -23.17
C VAL A 206 -0.10 -2.93 -24.25
N THR A 207 -1.16 -3.72 -24.13
CA THR A 207 -1.42 -4.85 -25.05
C THR A 207 -2.34 -4.43 -26.20
N GLY A 208 -1.96 -4.80 -27.42
CA GLY A 208 -2.76 -4.54 -28.62
C GLY A 208 -3.97 -5.47 -28.72
N GLY A 209 -5.14 -4.89 -28.96
CA GLY A 209 -6.35 -5.64 -29.31
C GLY A 209 -6.30 -6.19 -30.74
N GLY A 210 -5.57 -7.29 -30.95
CA GLY A 210 -5.70 -8.16 -32.12
C GLY A 210 -4.62 -8.03 -33.20
N GLY A 211 -3.81 -9.09 -33.34
CA GLY A 211 -3.04 -9.38 -34.56
C GLY A 211 -1.69 -10.08 -34.36
N GLN A 212 -1.68 -11.42 -34.33
CA GLN A 212 -0.57 -12.23 -34.88
C GLN A 212 -0.66 -12.11 -36.43
N PRO A 213 0.42 -12.12 -37.26
CA PRO A 213 1.61 -12.97 -37.14
C PRO A 213 2.98 -12.37 -37.59
N GLY A 214 4.07 -13.10 -37.33
CA GLY A 214 5.28 -13.01 -38.16
C GLY A 214 6.52 -13.71 -37.63
N ASP A 215 6.75 -14.95 -38.08
CA ASP A 215 8.06 -15.61 -38.10
C ASP A 215 9.12 -14.71 -38.75
N GLY A 216 10.28 -14.57 -38.10
CA GLY A 216 11.39 -13.74 -38.56
C GLY A 216 12.72 -14.30 -38.07
N GLU A 217 13.17 -15.33 -38.77
CA GLU A 217 14.46 -16.00 -38.62
C GLU A 217 15.63 -15.11 -39.08
N GLY A 218 16.74 -15.19 -38.34
CA GLY A 218 18.07 -14.69 -38.73
C GLY A 218 18.64 -13.68 -37.72
N GLY A 219 19.70 -13.93 -36.95
CA GLY A 219 20.72 -14.96 -37.03
C GLY A 219 22.09 -14.32 -36.77
N ASP A 220 22.91 -15.03 -36.00
CA ASP A 220 24.34 -14.83 -35.71
C ASP A 220 24.67 -13.74 -34.67
N GLY A 221 25.47 -13.97 -33.64
CA GLY A 221 26.36 -15.08 -33.32
C GLY A 221 27.40 -14.54 -32.34
N GLY A 222 27.52 -15.16 -31.17
CA GLY A 222 28.40 -14.72 -30.09
C GLY A 222 28.42 -15.76 -28.98
N ASP A 223 29.00 -16.91 -29.31
CA ASP A 223 29.43 -17.92 -28.35
C ASP A 223 30.54 -17.33 -27.48
N ASP A 224 30.30 -17.26 -26.17
CA ASP A 224 31.33 -17.26 -25.15
C ASP A 224 30.86 -18.17 -24.02
N GLY A 225 31.30 -19.43 -24.08
CA GLY A 225 31.11 -20.41 -23.03
C GLY A 225 31.56 -19.92 -21.65
N GLY A 226 30.64 -20.02 -20.70
CA GLY A 226 30.88 -19.96 -19.27
C GLY A 226 29.84 -20.84 -18.57
N GLY A 227 30.30 -21.74 -17.69
CA GLY A 227 29.43 -22.65 -16.91
C GLY A 227 28.40 -21.93 -16.01
N PRO A 228 27.59 -22.70 -15.26
CA PRO A 228 26.23 -22.35 -14.87
C PRO A 228 26.15 -21.09 -14.00
N SER A 229 25.32 -20.14 -14.44
CA SER A 229 24.89 -18.95 -13.70
C SER A 229 23.39 -19.11 -13.35
N ALA A 230 22.92 -19.14 -12.10
CA ALA A 230 23.54 -19.10 -10.78
C ALA A 230 22.98 -20.24 -9.90
N LEU A 231 23.84 -20.94 -9.14
CA LEU A 231 23.42 -21.92 -8.11
C LEU A 231 22.90 -21.24 -6.84
N THR A 232 22.96 -19.90 -6.76
CA THR A 232 22.47 -19.12 -5.64
C THR A 232 21.72 -17.91 -6.16
N ILE A 233 20.49 -17.71 -5.67
CA ILE A 233 19.65 -16.55 -5.93
C ILE A 233 19.58 -15.75 -4.64
N VAL A 234 19.79 -14.44 -4.70
CA VAL A 234 19.70 -13.55 -3.55
C VAL A 234 18.41 -12.73 -3.66
N ALA A 235 17.56 -12.75 -2.64
CA ALA A 235 16.53 -11.73 -2.48
C ALA A 235 17.06 -10.60 -1.59
N GLN A 236 17.10 -9.39 -2.12
CA GLN A 236 17.41 -8.20 -1.36
C GLN A 236 16.66 -6.99 -1.93
N ASN A 237 16.14 -6.15 -1.06
CA ASN A 237 15.31 -5.00 -1.37
C ASN A 237 14.08 -5.37 -2.23
N ILE A 238 13.45 -6.52 -1.96
CA ILE A 238 12.29 -7.01 -2.72
C ILE A 238 12.62 -7.16 -4.22
N ALA A 239 13.83 -7.60 -4.52
CA ALA A 239 14.29 -7.95 -5.85
C ALA A 239 15.14 -9.22 -5.79
N PHE A 240 15.08 -10.05 -6.82
CA PHE A 240 16.12 -11.05 -7.04
C PHE A 240 17.36 -10.36 -7.62
N ASP A 241 18.55 -10.84 -7.29
CA ASP A 241 19.81 -10.36 -7.86
C ASP A 241 20.05 -10.87 -9.30
N THR A 242 19.15 -11.69 -9.82
CA THR A 242 19.18 -12.23 -11.16
C THR A 242 17.77 -12.26 -11.77
N ASP A 243 17.71 -12.06 -13.08
CA ASP A 243 16.54 -12.23 -13.93
C ASP A 243 16.56 -13.59 -14.66
N THR A 244 17.62 -14.38 -14.51
CA THR A 244 17.83 -15.62 -15.28
C THR A 244 18.41 -16.74 -14.41
N ILE A 245 17.72 -17.88 -14.34
CA ILE A 245 18.24 -19.10 -13.71
C ILE A 245 18.61 -20.10 -14.83
N ALA A 246 19.88 -20.48 -14.95
CA ALA A 246 20.28 -21.55 -15.88
C ALA A 246 20.31 -22.91 -15.17
N LEU A 247 19.58 -23.90 -15.71
CA LEU A 247 19.55 -25.28 -15.22
C LEU A 247 19.90 -26.27 -16.33
N PRO A 248 20.54 -27.41 -16.01
CA PRO A 248 20.73 -28.49 -16.98
C PRO A 248 19.40 -29.16 -17.34
N ALA A 249 19.22 -29.48 -18.63
CA ALA A 249 18.06 -30.25 -19.09
C ALA A 249 18.00 -31.66 -18.48
N ASP A 250 16.77 -32.11 -18.21
CA ASP A 250 16.41 -33.45 -17.74
C ASP A 250 17.15 -33.89 -16.45
N THR A 251 17.64 -32.93 -15.67
CA THR A 251 18.44 -33.18 -14.45
C THR A 251 17.92 -32.37 -13.27
N ALA A 252 17.53 -33.05 -12.19
CA ALA A 252 17.14 -32.37 -10.97
C ALA A 252 18.32 -31.57 -10.40
N THR A 253 18.08 -30.31 -10.05
CA THR A 253 19.14 -29.36 -9.69
C THR A 253 18.82 -28.72 -8.34
N THR A 254 19.83 -28.63 -7.48
CA THR A 254 19.69 -27.89 -6.21
C THR A 254 20.11 -26.44 -6.43
N ILE A 255 19.27 -25.50 -6.05
CA ILE A 255 19.58 -24.06 -6.02
C ILE A 255 19.49 -23.56 -4.59
N THR A 256 20.36 -22.65 -4.20
CA THR A 256 20.29 -21.96 -2.90
C THR A 256 19.55 -20.64 -3.07
N MET A 257 18.60 -20.34 -2.19
CA MET A 257 17.95 -19.04 -2.08
C MET A 257 18.45 -18.34 -0.82
N ASP A 258 19.13 -17.20 -0.96
CA ASP A 258 19.62 -16.33 0.13
C ASP A 258 18.68 -15.13 0.28
N ASN A 259 17.79 -15.18 1.27
CA ASN A 259 16.91 -14.06 1.59
C ASN A 259 17.59 -13.12 2.58
N ARG A 260 17.95 -11.92 2.12
CA ARG A 260 18.60 -10.87 2.92
C ARG A 260 17.62 -9.83 3.46
N ASP A 261 16.34 -9.90 3.09
CA ASP A 261 15.33 -8.96 3.53
C ASP A 261 14.78 -9.36 4.92
N ALA A 262 15.18 -8.60 5.93
CA ALA A 262 14.80 -8.89 7.31
C ALA A 262 13.29 -8.75 7.51
N GLY A 263 12.64 -9.84 7.94
CA GLY A 263 11.20 -9.87 8.21
C GLY A 263 10.32 -10.05 6.97
N VAL A 264 10.90 -10.19 5.77
CA VAL A 264 10.17 -10.38 4.52
C VAL A 264 10.27 -11.85 4.09
N GLN A 265 9.15 -12.41 3.62
CA GLN A 265 9.11 -13.79 3.11
C GLN A 265 9.35 -13.81 1.61
N HIS A 266 10.25 -14.68 1.17
CA HIS A 266 10.49 -14.94 -0.25
C HIS A 266 10.48 -16.44 -0.54
N ASN A 267 10.17 -16.79 -1.78
CA ASN A 267 10.41 -18.11 -2.35
C ASN A 267 10.81 -17.99 -3.82
N VAL A 268 11.09 -19.13 -4.44
CA VAL A 268 11.17 -19.28 -5.89
C VAL A 268 10.10 -20.28 -6.31
N ALA A 269 9.19 -19.86 -7.17
CA ALA A 269 8.24 -20.73 -7.87
C ALA A 269 8.51 -20.66 -9.37
N ILE A 270 8.32 -21.78 -10.08
CA ILE A 270 8.58 -21.92 -11.52
C ILE A 270 7.28 -22.39 -12.19
N TYR A 271 6.91 -21.72 -13.27
CA TYR A 271 5.73 -22.01 -14.10
C TYR A 271 6.14 -22.22 -15.56
N THR A 272 5.25 -22.80 -16.35
CA THR A 272 5.47 -22.94 -17.80
C THR A 272 5.74 -21.60 -18.48
N ASP A 273 5.03 -20.55 -18.05
CA ASP A 273 5.16 -19.18 -18.55
C ASP A 273 4.54 -18.19 -17.55
N GLY A 274 4.58 -16.89 -17.89
CA GLY A 274 4.05 -15.80 -17.07
C GLY A 274 2.53 -15.78 -16.90
N SER A 275 1.77 -16.69 -17.52
CA SER A 275 0.33 -16.84 -17.26
C SER A 275 0.02 -17.45 -15.90
N LEU A 276 1.03 -18.06 -15.26
CA LEU A 276 0.92 -18.77 -13.97
C LEU A 276 -0.11 -19.91 -13.97
N SER A 277 -0.46 -20.43 -15.15
CA SER A 277 -1.52 -21.43 -15.30
C SER A 277 -1.07 -22.85 -14.98
N GLU A 278 0.21 -23.17 -15.17
CA GLU A 278 0.80 -24.48 -14.89
C GLU A 278 2.07 -24.34 -14.04
N GLU A 279 1.97 -24.74 -12.78
CA GLU A 279 3.05 -24.72 -11.80
C GLU A 279 3.95 -25.96 -11.97
N LEU A 280 5.25 -25.73 -12.13
CA LEU A 280 6.27 -26.79 -12.28
C LEU A 280 7.05 -27.02 -10.99
N PHE A 281 7.22 -25.97 -10.19
CA PHE A 281 7.89 -26.03 -8.88
C PHE A 281 7.40 -24.89 -7.99
N ASN A 282 7.29 -25.14 -6.68
CA ASN A 282 6.96 -24.13 -5.69
C ASN A 282 7.78 -24.37 -4.43
N GLY A 283 8.79 -23.52 -4.21
CA GLY A 283 9.64 -23.58 -3.03
C GLY A 283 8.92 -23.05 -1.78
N ASP A 284 9.27 -23.61 -0.62
CA ASP A 284 8.76 -23.13 0.68
C ASP A 284 9.08 -21.65 0.89
N LEU A 285 8.08 -20.87 1.31
CA LEU A 285 8.29 -19.50 1.76
C LEU A 285 9.09 -19.47 3.07
N PHE A 286 10.07 -18.57 3.15
CA PHE A 286 10.83 -18.38 4.39
C PHE A 286 11.19 -16.91 4.64
N THR A 287 11.17 -16.54 5.91
CA THR A 287 11.46 -15.17 6.37
C THR A 287 12.97 -14.94 6.49
N GLY A 288 13.45 -13.86 5.89
CA GLY A 288 14.84 -13.43 6.00
C GLY A 288 15.17 -12.77 7.35
N PRO A 289 16.46 -12.65 7.72
CA PRO A 289 17.63 -13.08 6.94
C PRO A 289 17.93 -14.58 7.09
N GLY A 290 18.30 -15.25 6.00
CA GLY A 290 18.68 -16.67 6.01
C GLY A 290 18.82 -17.23 4.60
N ALA A 291 19.20 -18.51 4.49
CA ALA A 291 19.23 -19.22 3.22
C ALA A 291 18.57 -20.60 3.32
N ILE A 292 17.98 -21.05 2.21
CA ILE A 292 17.38 -22.39 2.05
C ILE A 292 17.80 -22.99 0.71
N ASP A 293 17.96 -24.31 0.66
CA ASP A 293 18.21 -25.02 -0.59
C ASP A 293 16.89 -25.58 -1.14
N TYR A 294 16.59 -25.26 -2.40
CA TYR A 294 15.48 -25.81 -3.16
C TYR A 294 15.95 -26.91 -4.09
N GLN A 295 15.27 -28.05 -4.07
CA GLN A 295 15.49 -29.12 -5.04
C GLN A 295 14.52 -28.95 -6.21
N ILE A 296 15.01 -28.34 -7.29
CA ILE A 296 14.24 -28.17 -8.52
C ILE A 296 14.14 -29.54 -9.23
N PRO A 297 12.94 -29.97 -9.66
CA PRO A 297 12.79 -31.21 -10.41
C PRO A 297 13.52 -31.13 -11.76
N ALA A 298 13.73 -32.30 -12.38
CA ALA A 298 14.25 -32.35 -13.74
C ALA A 298 13.22 -31.72 -14.70
N LEU A 299 13.63 -30.67 -15.42
CA LEU A 299 12.82 -29.99 -16.42
C LEU A 299 13.36 -30.31 -17.84
N PRO A 300 12.49 -30.50 -18.84
CA PRO A 300 12.92 -30.56 -20.24
C PRO A 300 13.65 -29.29 -20.69
N SER A 301 14.42 -29.38 -21.79
CA SER A 301 15.02 -28.19 -22.38
C SER A 301 13.96 -27.18 -22.82
N GLY A 302 14.15 -25.90 -22.51
CA GLY A 302 13.18 -24.85 -22.80
C GLY A 302 13.42 -23.58 -22.00
N GLU A 303 12.54 -22.60 -22.20
CA GLU A 303 12.43 -21.40 -21.35
C GLU A 303 11.16 -21.50 -20.52
N TYR A 304 11.28 -21.15 -19.23
CA TYR A 304 10.20 -21.16 -18.25
C TYR A 304 10.20 -19.83 -17.48
N TYR A 305 9.16 -19.60 -16.69
CA TYR A 305 9.01 -18.38 -15.89
C TYR A 305 9.23 -18.68 -14.41
N PHE A 306 9.98 -17.83 -13.69
CA PHE A 306 10.04 -17.92 -12.22
C PHE A 306 9.63 -16.62 -11.55
N LEU A 307 9.08 -16.73 -10.34
CA LEU A 307 8.73 -15.58 -9.50
C LEU A 307 8.78 -15.89 -8.00
N CYS A 308 8.79 -14.84 -7.18
CA CYS A 308 8.37 -14.91 -5.78
C CYS A 308 6.84 -14.77 -5.71
N ILE A 309 6.14 -15.75 -5.11
CA ILE A 309 4.66 -15.72 -5.08
C ILE A 309 4.10 -14.64 -4.15
N VAL A 310 4.91 -14.14 -3.21
CA VAL A 310 4.54 -13.03 -2.31
C VAL A 310 4.78 -11.68 -2.97
N HIS A 311 5.76 -11.59 -3.87
CA HIS A 311 6.12 -10.39 -4.60
C HIS A 311 6.21 -10.70 -6.10
N PRO A 312 5.08 -10.78 -6.83
CA PRO A 312 5.07 -11.28 -8.20
C PRO A 312 5.93 -10.49 -9.20
N ASN A 313 6.36 -9.27 -8.85
CA ASN A 313 7.30 -8.46 -9.65
C ASN A 313 8.76 -8.93 -9.51
N MET A 314 9.09 -9.69 -8.47
CA MET A 314 10.36 -10.41 -8.38
C MET A 314 10.23 -11.64 -9.27
N ASN A 315 10.63 -11.52 -10.54
CA ASN A 315 10.48 -12.58 -11.52
C ASN A 315 11.59 -12.58 -12.56
N GLY A 316 11.59 -13.60 -13.41
CA GLY A 316 12.52 -13.73 -14.52
C GLY A 316 12.31 -15.02 -15.30
N THR A 317 13.34 -15.42 -16.05
CA THR A 317 13.33 -16.59 -16.92
C THR A 317 14.18 -17.72 -16.35
N VAL A 318 13.69 -18.96 -16.42
CA VAL A 318 14.54 -20.14 -16.22
C VAL A 318 14.90 -20.69 -17.60
N ARG A 319 16.20 -20.78 -17.89
CA ARG A 319 16.72 -21.37 -19.12
C ARG A 319 17.22 -22.78 -18.84
N VAL A 320 16.65 -23.75 -19.53
CA VAL A 320 16.99 -25.17 -19.36
C VAL A 320 17.63 -25.69 -20.64
N GLY A 321 18.90 -26.13 -20.56
CA GLY A 321 19.70 -26.55 -21.73
C GLY A 321 21.00 -27.27 -21.40
#